data_AF-A0A9D6XV41-F1
#
_entry.id   AF-A0A9D6XV41-F1
#
_cell.length_a   1.000
_cell.length_b   1.000
_cell.length_c   1.000
_cell.angle_alpha   90.00
_cell.angle_beta   90.00
_cell.angle_gamma   90.00
#
_symmetry.space_group_name_H-M   'P 1'
#
loop_
_entity.id
_entity.type
_entity.pdbx_description
1 polymer ?
#
loop_
_entity_poly.entity_id
_entity_poly.type
_entity_poly.pdbx_seq_one_letter_code
_entity_poly.pdbx_strand_id
1 'polypeptide(L)'
;MKVRVVIRFRHLGVTTIGGLAELSEAKIASLATPSHPQPPERVKALLVRAGLALNTKLSPAVKQGIEEAYQRRLDQERRWEGEAKRLALELEQLKQQLKFVYREWALGSSIPIENIGLCVRSLNPLIRAGIDSLQKLIQWSEAELAQLKNFSAVKSIPEIKSVLAEYGLTFKLP
;
A
#
# COMPACT_ATOMS: atom_id res chain seq x y z
N MET A 1 -32.12 37.90 2.12
CA MET A 1 -31.01 36.92 2.03
C MET A 1 -31.00 35.86 3.16
N LYS A 2 -32.15 35.55 3.80
CA LYS A 2 -32.22 34.69 5.00
C LYS A 2 -32.67 33.24 4.75
N VAL A 3 -33.13 32.89 3.54
CA VAL A 3 -33.76 31.59 3.26
C VAL A 3 -32.83 30.58 2.58
N ARG A 4 -31.76 31.02 1.88
CA ARG A 4 -30.86 30.11 1.14
C ARG A 4 -29.80 29.42 2.01
N VAL A 5 -29.51 29.92 3.21
CA VAL A 5 -28.49 29.34 4.10
C VAL A 5 -29.04 28.12 4.87
N VAL A 6 -30.35 28.08 5.13
CA VAL A 6 -31.03 27.03 5.90
C VAL A 6 -31.04 25.66 5.18
N ILE A 7 -30.99 25.64 3.83
CA ILE A 7 -31.13 24.40 3.06
C ILE A 7 -29.82 23.58 3.02
N ARG A 8 -28.64 24.19 3.23
CA ARG A 8 -27.35 23.48 3.13
C ARG A 8 -26.92 22.71 4.39
N PHE A 9 -27.68 22.76 5.47
CA PHE A 9 -27.33 22.10 6.74
C PHE A 9 -28.27 20.96 7.14
N ARG A 10 -29.22 20.59 6.27
CA ARG A 10 -30.14 19.47 6.54
C ARG A 10 -29.44 18.10 6.61
N HIS A 11 -28.32 17.92 5.90
CA HIS A 11 -27.51 16.70 5.95
C HIS A 11 -26.64 16.57 7.22
N LEU A 12 -26.55 17.65 8.01
CA LEU A 12 -25.78 17.70 9.26
C LEU A 12 -26.67 17.74 10.51
N GLY A 13 -28.00 17.69 10.34
CA GLY A 13 -28.97 17.56 11.44
C GLY A 13 -29.13 18.79 12.33
N VAL A 14 -28.77 19.99 11.86
CA VAL A 14 -28.85 21.23 12.67
C VAL A 14 -30.06 22.06 12.24
N THR A 15 -31.03 22.25 13.14
CA THR A 15 -32.37 22.77 12.81
C THR A 15 -32.71 24.16 13.37
N THR A 16 -31.89 24.80 14.21
CA THR A 16 -32.30 26.09 14.79
C THR A 16 -31.14 27.04 15.10
N ILE A 17 -31.30 28.32 14.73
CA ILE A 17 -30.34 29.42 14.94
C ILE A 17 -30.19 29.81 16.43
N GLY A 18 -30.99 29.22 17.33
CA GLY A 18 -30.83 29.34 18.79
C GLY A 18 -29.86 28.35 19.42
N GLY A 19 -29.25 27.44 18.64
CA GLY A 19 -28.30 26.42 19.13
C GLY A 19 -26.85 26.74 18.77
N LEU A 20 -26.43 28.00 18.90
CA LEU A 20 -25.03 28.43 18.73
C LEU A 20 -24.30 28.50 20.09
N ALA A 21 -24.69 27.62 21.01
CA ALA A 21 -23.88 27.24 22.15
C ALA A 21 -23.75 25.72 22.06
N GLU A 22 -22.51 25.25 22.09
CA GLU A 22 -22.15 23.84 22.22
C GLU A 22 -22.30 23.01 20.91
N LEU A 23 -21.38 23.25 19.98
CA LEU A 23 -20.66 22.08 19.46
C LEU A 23 -19.99 21.44 20.68
N SER A 24 -20.66 20.47 21.30
CA SER A 24 -20.12 19.78 22.47
C SER A 24 -18.74 19.20 22.13
N GLU A 25 -17.85 19.12 23.12
CA GLU A 25 -16.48 18.63 22.96
C GLU A 25 -16.42 17.29 22.18
N ALA A 26 -17.45 16.46 22.32
CA ALA A 26 -17.63 15.21 21.60
C ALA A 26 -17.77 15.38 20.07
N LYS A 27 -18.41 16.45 19.60
CA LYS A 27 -18.57 16.74 18.16
C LYS A 27 -17.27 17.28 17.54
N ILE A 28 -16.51 18.07 18.29
CA ILE A 28 -15.17 18.55 17.88
C ILE A 28 -14.19 17.37 17.84
N ALA A 29 -14.25 16.47 18.83
CA ALA A 29 -13.48 15.23 18.86
C ALA A 29 -13.81 14.29 17.70
N SER A 30 -15.07 14.26 17.23
CA SER A 30 -15.48 13.46 16.05
C SER A 30 -15.05 14.02 14.70
N LEU A 31 -14.79 15.33 14.61
CA LEU A 31 -14.31 16.00 13.39
C LEU A 31 -12.77 15.96 13.25
N ALA A 32 -12.07 15.71 14.36
CA ALA A 32 -10.71 15.22 14.33
C ALA A 32 -10.75 13.72 13.99
N THR A 33 -10.56 13.37 12.72
CA THR A 33 -10.46 11.96 12.31
C THR A 33 -9.43 11.24 13.18
N PRO A 34 -9.77 10.09 13.82
CA PRO A 34 -8.91 9.37 14.76
C PRO A 34 -7.54 8.97 14.18
N SER A 35 -7.42 8.96 12.86
CA SER A 35 -6.22 8.57 12.11
C SER A 35 -5.24 9.71 11.83
N HIS A 36 -5.63 10.98 11.94
CA HIS A 36 -4.70 12.11 11.70
C HIS A 36 -5.21 13.41 12.38
N PRO A 37 -4.67 13.79 13.55
CA PRO A 37 -5.03 15.04 14.21
C PRO A 37 -4.53 16.24 13.39
N GLN A 38 -5.45 17.13 13.04
CA GLN A 38 -5.13 18.32 12.27
C GLN A 38 -4.42 19.33 13.18
N PRO A 39 -3.33 20.00 12.71
CA PRO A 39 -2.64 21.01 13.50
C PRO A 39 -3.61 22.14 13.93
N PRO A 40 -3.35 22.80 15.07
CA PRO A 40 -4.26 23.79 15.63
C PRO A 40 -4.63 24.89 14.63
N GLU A 41 -3.67 25.31 13.79
CA GLU A 41 -3.89 26.30 12.73
C GLU A 41 -4.81 25.82 11.63
N ARG A 42 -4.80 24.53 11.30
CA ARG A 42 -5.69 23.94 10.29
C ARG A 42 -7.10 23.77 10.83
N VAL A 43 -7.24 23.43 12.12
CA VAL A 43 -8.53 23.44 12.82
C VAL A 43 -9.11 24.86 12.88
N LYS A 44 -8.29 25.87 13.25
CA LYS A 44 -8.69 27.28 13.22
C LYS A 44 -9.10 27.73 11.82
N ALA A 45 -8.34 27.37 10.78
CA ALA A 45 -8.66 27.71 9.39
C ALA A 45 -9.97 27.06 8.90
N LEU A 46 -10.24 25.81 9.29
CA LEU A 46 -11.50 25.12 8.98
C LEU A 46 -12.70 25.79 9.68
N LEU A 47 -12.55 26.21 10.93
CA LEU A 47 -13.59 26.91 11.69
C LEU A 47 -13.87 28.30 11.13
N VAL A 48 -12.83 29.05 10.75
CA VAL A 48 -12.96 30.35 10.07
C VAL A 48 -13.64 30.20 8.71
N ARG A 49 -13.27 29.18 7.92
CA ARG A 49 -13.91 28.87 6.62
C ARG A 49 -15.37 28.46 6.77
N ALA A 50 -15.74 27.86 7.91
CA ALA A 50 -17.11 27.53 8.28
C ALA A 50 -17.90 28.73 8.85
N GLY A 51 -17.27 29.92 8.97
CA GLY A 51 -17.90 31.13 9.50
C GLY A 51 -18.07 31.12 11.02
N LEU A 52 -17.41 30.21 11.73
CA LEU A 52 -17.45 30.07 13.18
C LEU A 52 -16.25 30.79 13.81
N ALA A 53 -16.49 31.82 14.62
CA ALA A 53 -15.46 32.48 15.40
C ALA A 53 -15.32 31.76 16.76
N LEU A 54 -14.14 31.16 17.03
CA LEU A 54 -13.80 30.65 18.36
C LEU A 54 -13.54 31.83 19.30
N ASN A 55 -14.54 32.25 20.07
CA ASN A 55 -14.36 33.23 21.14
C ASN A 55 -14.15 32.52 22.48
N THR A 56 -13.06 31.75 22.59
CA THR A 56 -12.64 31.17 23.86
C THR A 56 -11.25 31.69 24.16
N LYS A 57 -11.14 32.60 25.14
CA LYS A 57 -9.86 32.98 25.73
C LYS A 57 -9.26 31.76 26.43
N LEU A 58 -8.68 30.84 25.65
CA LEU A 58 -7.98 29.67 26.15
C LEU A 58 -6.82 30.16 27.01
N SER A 59 -6.75 29.69 28.26
CA SER A 59 -5.67 30.07 29.17
C SER A 59 -4.32 29.63 28.57
N PRO A 60 -3.21 30.34 28.89
CA PRO A 60 -1.88 29.94 28.44
C PRO A 60 -1.54 28.48 28.79
N ALA A 61 -1.99 28.01 29.96
CA ALA A 61 -1.81 26.62 30.39
C ALA A 61 -2.52 25.60 29.48
N VAL A 62 -3.76 25.88 29.06
CA VAL A 62 -4.51 24.98 28.16
C VAL A 62 -3.88 24.97 26.76
N LYS A 63 -3.43 26.13 26.26
CA LYS A 63 -2.71 26.23 24.97
C LYS A 63 -1.42 25.42 24.99
N GLN A 64 -0.65 25.53 26.08
CA GLN A 64 0.58 24.77 26.27
C GLN A 64 0.31 23.26 26.34
N GLY A 65 -0.72 22.84 27.09
CA GLY A 65 -1.10 21.42 27.17
C GLY A 65 -1.48 20.81 25.83
N ILE A 66 -2.21 21.55 24.98
CA ILE A 66 -2.55 21.11 23.61
C ILE A 66 -1.30 20.99 22.74
N GLU A 67 -0.39 21.98 22.81
CA GLU A 67 0.84 21.96 22.03
C GLU A 67 1.75 20.79 22.44
N GLU A 68 1.94 20.56 23.73
CA GLU A 68 2.73 19.43 24.22
C GLU A 68 2.11 18.08 23.82
N ALA A 69 0.79 17.94 23.88
CA ALA A 69 0.10 16.73 23.44
C ALA A 69 0.28 16.49 21.93
N TYR A 70 0.27 17.55 21.13
CA TYR A 70 0.54 17.49 19.69
C TYR A 70 1.98 17.06 19.40
N GLN A 71 2.97 17.67 20.07
CA GLN A 71 4.38 17.31 19.89
C GLN A 71 4.68 15.88 20.33
N ARG A 72 4.13 15.42 21.47
CA ARG A 72 4.27 14.02 21.93
C ARG A 72 3.78 13.03 20.88
N ARG A 73 2.68 13.34 20.20
CA ARG A 73 2.13 12.47 19.14
C ARG A 73 2.96 12.52 17.87
N LEU A 74 3.46 13.67 17.44
CA LEU A 74 4.40 13.76 16.31
C LEU A 74 5.67 12.95 16.57
N ASP A 75 6.22 13.01 17.79
CA ASP A 75 7.38 12.21 18.16
C ASP A 75 7.06 10.71 18.20
N GLN A 76 5.85 10.34 18.61
CA GLN A 76 5.36 8.98 18.49
C GLN A 76 5.29 8.56 17.01
N GLU A 77 4.64 9.32 16.14
CA GLU A 77 4.57 9.01 14.70
C GLU A 77 5.95 8.85 14.08
N ARG A 78 6.91 9.73 14.37
CA ARG A 78 8.30 9.62 13.89
C ARG A 78 8.99 8.33 14.35
N ARG A 79 8.78 7.90 15.59
CA ARG A 79 9.31 6.62 16.11
C ARG A 79 8.71 5.45 15.35
N TRP A 80 7.38 5.46 15.17
CA TRP A 80 6.66 4.43 14.43
C TRP A 80 7.09 4.38 12.96
N GLU A 81 7.32 5.53 12.31
CA GLU A 81 7.89 5.59 10.96
C GLU A 81 9.30 5.00 10.90
N GLY A 82 10.13 5.26 11.91
CA GLY A 82 11.48 4.68 12.02
C GLY A 82 11.44 3.17 12.15
N GLU A 83 10.58 2.64 13.03
CA GLU A 83 10.36 1.20 13.20
C GLU A 83 9.78 0.55 11.95
N ALA A 84 8.78 1.17 11.32
CA ALA A 84 8.19 0.68 10.07
C ALA A 84 9.23 0.58 8.95
N LYS A 85 10.10 1.58 8.81
CA LYS A 85 11.21 1.56 7.84
C LYS A 85 12.22 0.44 8.13
N ARG A 86 12.55 0.22 9.41
CA ARG A 86 13.45 -0.88 9.82
C ARG A 86 12.85 -2.24 9.50
N LEU A 87 11.60 -2.47 9.89
CA LEU A 87 10.88 -3.71 9.59
C LEU A 87 10.73 -3.94 8.09
N ALA A 88 10.48 -2.89 7.31
CA ALA A 88 10.43 -3.00 5.85
C ALA A 88 11.77 -3.45 5.25
N LEU A 89 12.89 -2.92 5.75
CA LEU A 89 14.23 -3.35 5.33
C LEU A 89 14.50 -4.81 5.72
N GLU A 90 14.14 -5.20 6.95
CA GLU A 90 14.28 -6.57 7.44
C GLU A 90 13.44 -7.56 6.64
N LEU A 91 12.19 -7.21 6.33
CA LEU A 91 11.32 -8.01 5.47
C LEU A 91 11.92 -8.20 4.07
N GLU A 92 12.53 -7.16 3.50
CA GLU A 92 13.20 -7.27 2.20
C GLU A 92 14.43 -8.18 2.27
N GLN A 93 15.23 -8.08 3.33
CA GLN A 93 16.37 -8.99 3.55
C GLN A 93 15.92 -10.44 3.70
N LEU A 94 14.88 -10.71 4.48
CA LEU A 94 14.32 -12.05 4.65
C LEU A 94 13.77 -12.60 3.33
N LYS A 95 13.10 -11.78 2.51
CA LYS A 95 12.65 -12.18 1.17
C LYS A 95 13.83 -12.55 0.27
N GLN A 96 14.93 -11.82 0.32
CA GLN A 96 16.14 -12.14 -0.45
C GLN A 96 16.77 -13.46 0.00
N GLN A 97 16.87 -13.70 1.31
CA GLN A 97 17.35 -14.97 1.85
C GLN A 97 16.44 -16.13 1.43
N LEU A 98 15.13 -15.94 1.52
CA LEU A 98 14.14 -16.94 1.12
C LEU A 98 14.25 -17.27 -0.38
N LYS A 99 14.43 -16.26 -1.24
CA LYS A 99 14.68 -16.46 -2.68
C LYS A 99 15.94 -17.29 -2.94
N PHE A 100 17.01 -17.09 -2.19
CA PHE A 100 18.23 -17.90 -2.32
C PHE A 100 17.95 -19.38 -2.03
N VAL A 101 17.23 -19.67 -0.95
CA VAL A 101 16.85 -21.05 -0.59
C VAL A 101 15.96 -21.68 -1.67
N TYR A 102 14.95 -20.95 -2.16
CA TYR A 102 14.08 -21.45 -3.24
C TYR A 102 14.84 -21.72 -4.53
N ARG A 103 15.83 -20.89 -4.87
CA ARG A 103 16.67 -21.09 -6.03
C ARG A 103 17.45 -22.40 -5.95
N GLU A 104 18.12 -22.65 -4.83
CA GLU A 104 18.89 -23.89 -4.63
C GLU A 104 17.98 -25.11 -4.66
N TRP A 105 16.81 -25.02 -4.01
CA TRP A 105 15.81 -26.08 -4.05
C TRP A 105 15.30 -26.36 -5.47
N ALA A 106 15.02 -25.30 -6.24
CA ALA A 106 14.54 -25.41 -7.61
C ALA A 106 15.59 -25.97 -8.58
N LEU A 107 16.87 -25.74 -8.32
CA LEU A 107 17.98 -26.30 -9.11
C LEU A 107 18.25 -27.77 -8.77
N GLY A 108 18.11 -28.14 -7.50
CA GLY A 108 18.33 -29.52 -7.02
C GLY A 108 17.12 -30.45 -7.18
N SER A 109 15.93 -29.90 -7.31
CA SER A 109 14.68 -30.66 -7.46
C SER A 109 14.22 -30.65 -8.91
N SER A 110 13.92 -31.82 -9.47
CA SER A 110 13.32 -31.94 -10.81
C SER A 110 11.84 -31.56 -10.78
N ILE A 111 11.55 -30.28 -10.52
CA ILE A 111 10.18 -29.74 -10.43
C ILE A 111 9.53 -29.85 -11.81
N PRO A 112 8.39 -30.57 -11.95
CA PRO A 112 7.66 -30.64 -13.20
C PRO A 112 7.17 -29.27 -13.66
N ILE A 113 7.24 -29.00 -14.97
CA ILE A 113 6.85 -27.73 -15.56
C ILE A 113 5.34 -27.45 -15.43
N GLU A 114 4.53 -28.49 -15.22
CA GLU A 114 3.10 -28.39 -14.96
C GLU A 114 2.80 -27.81 -13.57
N ASN A 115 3.71 -27.97 -12.61
CA ASN A 115 3.50 -27.57 -11.21
C ASN A 115 3.88 -26.11 -10.94
N ILE A 116 4.52 -25.42 -11.88
CA ILE A 116 4.96 -24.03 -11.71
C ILE A 116 3.90 -23.01 -12.13
N GLY A 117 2.68 -23.45 -12.46
CA GLY A 117 1.52 -22.56 -12.65
C GLY A 117 1.49 -21.80 -13.98
N LEU A 118 2.18 -22.27 -15.02
CA LEU A 118 2.12 -21.67 -16.36
C LEU A 118 0.74 -21.89 -17.01
N CYS A 119 0.29 -20.90 -17.78
CA CYS A 119 -0.90 -21.07 -18.60
C CYS A 119 -0.66 -22.12 -19.69
N VAL A 120 -1.75 -22.79 -20.09
CA VAL A 120 -1.74 -23.86 -21.10
C VAL A 120 -1.05 -23.44 -22.42
N ARG A 121 -1.14 -22.16 -22.80
CA ARG A 121 -0.50 -21.65 -24.04
C ARG A 121 1.02 -21.56 -23.95
N SER A 122 1.55 -21.34 -22.75
CA SER A 122 2.99 -21.30 -22.48
C SER A 122 3.52 -22.70 -22.17
N LEU A 123 2.74 -23.51 -21.46
CA LEU A 123 3.07 -24.88 -21.07
C LEU A 123 3.17 -25.84 -22.26
N ASN A 124 2.15 -25.87 -23.12
CA ASN A 124 2.07 -26.90 -24.18
C ASN A 124 3.24 -26.87 -25.20
N PRO A 125 3.73 -25.70 -25.66
CA PRO A 125 4.92 -25.66 -26.49
C PRO A 125 6.17 -26.19 -25.78
N LEU A 126 6.33 -25.92 -24.49
CA LEU A 126 7.47 -26.41 -23.69
C LEU A 126 7.45 -27.93 -23.59
N ILE A 127 6.30 -28.53 -23.26
CA ILE A 127 6.14 -29.99 -23.21
C ILE A 127 6.46 -30.63 -24.58
N ARG A 128 5.97 -30.05 -25.68
CA ARG A 128 6.28 -30.56 -27.04
C ARG A 128 7.75 -30.42 -27.41
N ALA A 129 8.44 -29.43 -26.86
CA ALA A 129 9.87 -29.25 -27.02
C ALA A 129 10.71 -30.18 -26.13
N GLY A 130 10.07 -31.02 -25.30
CA GLY A 130 10.76 -31.90 -24.34
C GLY A 130 11.24 -31.20 -23.07
N ILE A 131 10.74 -29.98 -22.81
CA ILE A 131 11.00 -29.21 -21.60
C ILE A 131 9.92 -29.59 -20.59
N ASP A 132 10.21 -30.62 -19.79
CA ASP A 132 9.31 -31.22 -18.79
C ASP A 132 9.60 -30.76 -17.35
N SER A 133 10.72 -30.08 -17.11
CA SER A 133 11.12 -29.62 -15.79
C SER A 133 11.60 -28.17 -15.79
N LEU A 134 11.48 -27.53 -14.62
CA LEU A 134 11.99 -26.18 -14.37
C LEU A 134 13.50 -26.08 -14.61
N GLN A 135 14.25 -27.11 -14.21
CA GLN A 135 15.69 -27.18 -14.42
C GLN A 135 16.07 -27.21 -15.91
N LYS A 136 15.29 -27.91 -16.75
CA LYS A 136 15.52 -27.88 -18.20
C LYS A 136 15.18 -26.51 -18.76
N LEU A 137 14.07 -25.90 -18.34
CA LEU A 137 13.62 -24.61 -18.86
C LEU A 137 14.69 -23.50 -18.73
N ILE A 138 15.40 -23.43 -17.60
CA ILE A 138 16.44 -22.41 -17.38
C ILE A 138 17.69 -22.58 -18.25
N GLN A 139 17.87 -23.74 -18.88
CA GLN A 139 18.97 -23.98 -19.83
C GLN A 139 18.68 -23.40 -21.22
N TRP A 140 17.46 -22.93 -21.45
CA TRP A 140 17.04 -22.29 -22.69
C TRP A 140 17.10 -20.77 -22.54
N SER A 141 17.48 -20.11 -23.63
CA SER A 141 17.41 -18.67 -23.80
C SER A 141 16.03 -18.25 -24.33
N GLU A 142 15.71 -16.97 -24.17
CA GLU A 142 14.48 -16.40 -24.73
C GLU A 142 14.41 -16.53 -26.25
N ALA A 143 15.56 -16.41 -26.93
CA ALA A 143 15.65 -16.51 -28.38
C ALA A 143 15.39 -17.93 -28.87
N GLU A 144 15.93 -18.95 -28.17
CA GLU A 144 15.68 -20.36 -28.49
C GLU A 144 14.21 -20.72 -28.25
N LEU A 145 13.60 -20.24 -27.16
CA LEU A 145 12.18 -20.45 -26.90
C LEU A 145 11.29 -19.75 -27.94
N ALA A 146 11.68 -18.55 -28.40
CA ALA A 146 10.93 -17.82 -29.43
C ALA A 146 10.87 -18.56 -30.78
N GLN A 147 11.78 -19.51 -31.04
CA GLN A 147 11.80 -20.32 -32.25
C GLN A 147 10.93 -21.58 -32.16
N LEU A 148 10.35 -21.88 -30.99
CA LEU A 148 9.49 -23.06 -30.82
C LEU A 148 8.21 -22.96 -31.65
N LYS A 149 7.85 -24.08 -32.29
CA LYS A 149 6.64 -24.16 -33.11
C LYS A 149 5.38 -23.88 -32.27
N ASN A 150 4.55 -22.95 -32.74
CA ASN A 150 3.32 -22.51 -32.08
C ASN A 150 3.55 -21.90 -30.68
N PHE A 151 4.71 -21.29 -30.44
CA PHE A 151 5.01 -20.57 -29.20
C PHE A 151 4.63 -19.09 -29.33
N SER A 152 3.85 -18.58 -28.38
CA SER A 152 3.41 -17.18 -28.38
C SER A 152 4.41 -16.31 -27.60
N ALA A 153 5.56 -16.01 -28.19
CA ALA A 153 6.66 -15.28 -27.53
C ALA A 153 6.19 -14.00 -26.80
N VAL A 154 5.27 -13.24 -27.41
CA VAL A 154 4.74 -11.97 -26.89
C VAL A 154 4.05 -12.12 -25.52
N LYS A 155 3.36 -13.25 -25.26
CA LYS A 155 2.65 -13.49 -23.99
C LYS A 155 3.35 -14.49 -23.09
N SER A 156 3.95 -15.53 -23.69
CA SER A 156 4.57 -16.63 -22.95
C SER A 156 5.90 -16.25 -22.32
N ILE A 157 6.74 -15.44 -22.98
CA ILE A 157 8.04 -15.05 -22.40
C ILE A 157 7.86 -14.22 -21.11
N PRO A 158 7.04 -13.15 -21.08
CA PRO A 158 6.84 -12.38 -19.86
C PRO A 158 6.26 -13.19 -18.71
N GLU A 159 5.31 -14.10 -19.02
CA GLU A 159 4.74 -15.01 -18.04
C GLU A 159 5.80 -15.94 -17.44
N ILE A 160 6.58 -16.60 -18.28
CA ILE A 160 7.66 -17.49 -17.82
C ILE A 160 8.69 -16.71 -17.00
N LYS A 161 9.06 -15.48 -17.40
CA LYS A 161 9.95 -14.62 -16.61
C LYS A 161 9.40 -14.33 -15.22
N SER A 162 8.10 -14.03 -15.12
CA SER A 162 7.45 -13.76 -13.83
C SER A 162 7.56 -14.98 -12.92
N VAL A 163 7.24 -16.16 -13.44
CA VAL A 163 7.33 -17.41 -12.68
C VAL A 163 8.78 -17.72 -12.28
N LEU A 164 9.73 -17.63 -13.21
CA LEU A 164 11.15 -17.83 -12.89
C LEU A 164 11.65 -16.87 -11.80
N ALA A 165 11.20 -15.60 -11.82
CA ALA A 165 11.57 -14.61 -10.82
C ALA A 165 11.06 -14.92 -9.40
N GLU A 166 9.93 -15.64 -9.28
CA GLU A 166 9.43 -16.12 -7.98
C GLU A 166 10.40 -17.14 -7.35
N TYR A 167 11.03 -17.97 -8.20
CA TYR A 167 12.08 -18.91 -7.79
C TYR A 167 13.48 -18.29 -7.73
N GLY A 168 13.63 -16.99 -8.00
CA GLY A 168 14.94 -16.33 -8.10
C GLY A 168 15.79 -16.84 -9.26
N LEU A 169 15.16 -17.37 -10.30
CA LEU A 169 15.78 -17.92 -11.51
C LEU A 169 15.63 -16.96 -12.69
N THR A 170 16.48 -17.15 -13.68
CA THR A 170 16.44 -16.43 -14.96
C THR A 170 16.71 -17.41 -16.10
N PHE A 171 16.37 -17.01 -17.32
CA PHE A 171 16.80 -17.75 -18.51
C PHE A 171 18.32 -17.79 -18.61
N LYS A 172 18.79 -18.74 -19.44
CA LYS A 172 20.18 -18.73 -19.91
C LYS A 172 20.46 -17.42 -20.62
N LEU A 173 21.59 -16.80 -20.27
CA LEU A 173 22.08 -15.61 -20.96
C LEU A 173 22.32 -15.94 -22.45
N PRO A 174 21.99 -15.02 -23.36
CA PRO A 174 22.16 -15.21 -24.80
C PRO A 174 23.61 -15.41 -25.21
#